data_AF-A0A1J4RNU5-F1
#
_entry.id   AF-A0A1J4RNU5-F1
#
_cell.length_a   1.000
_cell.length_b   1.000
_cell.length_c   1.000
_cell.angle_alpha   90.00
_cell.angle_beta   90.00
_cell.angle_gamma   90.00
#
_symmetry.space_group_name_H-M   'P 1'
#
loop_
_entity.id
_entity.type
_entity.pdbx_description
1 polymer ?
#
loop_
_entity_poly.entity_id
_entity_poly.type
_entity_poly.pdbx_seq_one_letter_code
_entity_poly.pdbx_strand_id
1 'polypeptide(L)'
;MIGPHEGKELDLMLKGEKSFAMFHDIENTDQNAPEEIIPEKAFSPHVKSGKIIRKEKSFKSNKSDDLIKYVCFALPDQVWRIDTFFWIKEEFFNGNQFPDDADDIIIGRMLGYSNQDIIDFLSPKR
;
A
#
# COMPACT_ATOMS: atom_id res chain seq x y z
N MET A 1 -5.59 -12.01 12.73
CA MET A 1 -4.65 -10.89 12.64
C MET A 1 -4.24 -10.81 11.18
N ILE A 2 -4.47 -9.68 10.53
CA ILE A 2 -3.89 -9.38 9.22
C ILE A 2 -2.71 -8.49 9.57
N GLY A 3 -1.50 -9.03 9.70
CA GLY A 3 -0.28 -8.23 9.75
C GLY A 3 0.06 -7.66 8.36
N PRO A 4 1.02 -6.74 8.24
CA PRO A 4 1.48 -6.30 6.94
C PRO A 4 2.10 -7.48 6.19
N HIS A 5 1.58 -7.78 5.00
CA HIS A 5 2.22 -8.67 4.02
C HIS A 5 2.40 -10.11 4.47
N GLU A 6 1.33 -10.71 5.00
CA GLU A 6 1.28 -12.16 5.29
C GLU A 6 1.13 -13.04 4.04
N GLY A 7 1.23 -12.47 2.84
CA GLY A 7 1.07 -13.17 1.56
C GLY A 7 -0.37 -13.62 1.29
N LYS A 8 -1.36 -13.04 2.00
CA LYS A 8 -2.79 -13.40 1.90
C LYS A 8 -3.60 -12.36 1.13
N GLU A 9 -2.99 -11.22 0.77
CA GLU A 9 -3.69 -10.08 0.19
C GLU A 9 -4.44 -10.45 -1.09
N LEU A 10 -3.79 -11.19 -1.99
CA LEU A 10 -4.43 -11.60 -3.24
C LEU A 10 -5.66 -12.46 -2.96
N ASP A 11 -5.54 -13.49 -2.12
CA ASP A 11 -6.65 -14.39 -1.78
C ASP A 11 -7.83 -13.64 -1.15
N LEU A 12 -7.53 -12.72 -0.22
CA LEU A 12 -8.55 -11.88 0.42
C LEU A 12 -9.22 -10.94 -0.59
N MET A 13 -8.47 -10.39 -1.53
CA MET A 13 -9.02 -9.55 -2.60
C MET A 13 -9.91 -10.34 -3.55
N LEU A 14 -9.49 -11.54 -3.95
CA LEU A 14 -10.29 -12.40 -4.83
C LEU A 14 -11.60 -12.89 -4.17
N LYS A 15 -11.63 -12.95 -2.83
CA LYS A 15 -12.86 -13.23 -2.05
C LYS A 15 -13.71 -11.98 -1.80
N GLY A 16 -13.22 -10.78 -2.14
CA GLY A 16 -13.90 -9.51 -1.86
C GLY A 16 -13.80 -9.06 -0.40
N GLU A 17 -12.99 -9.74 0.43
CA GLU A 17 -12.82 -9.44 1.86
C GLU A 17 -11.83 -8.29 2.09
N LYS A 18 -10.92 -8.06 1.14
CA LYS A 18 -10.00 -6.91 1.10
C LYS A 18 -10.19 -6.21 -0.23
N SER A 19 -10.27 -4.88 -0.23
CA SER A 19 -10.50 -4.13 -1.46
C SER A 19 -9.26 -3.41 -2.01
N PHE A 20 -8.20 -3.32 -1.19
CA PHE A 20 -7.00 -2.56 -1.49
C PHE A 20 -5.80 -3.18 -0.78
N ALA A 21 -4.70 -3.35 -1.51
CA ALA A 21 -3.40 -3.76 -0.99
C ALA A 21 -2.33 -2.78 -1.50
N MET A 22 -1.35 -2.47 -0.65
CA MET A 22 -0.26 -1.57 -0.96
C MET A 22 1.03 -2.20 -0.48
N PHE A 23 2.01 -2.30 -1.36
CA PHE A 23 3.35 -2.79 -1.10
C PHE A 23 4.35 -1.69 -1.42
N HIS A 24 5.52 -1.72 -0.81
CA HIS A 24 6.59 -0.81 -1.18
C HIS A 24 7.96 -1.43 -0.98
N ASP A 25 8.93 -0.93 -1.74
CA ASP A 25 10.34 -1.25 -1.60
C ASP A 25 11.18 -0.04 -2.02
N ILE A 26 12.47 -0.06 -1.68
CA ILE A 26 13.43 0.90 -2.25
C ILE A 26 13.63 0.54 -3.72
N GLU A 27 13.42 1.51 -4.59
CA GLU A 27 13.60 1.36 -6.03
C GLU A 27 15.08 1.23 -6.36
N ASN A 28 15.49 0.00 -6.70
CA ASN A 28 16.81 -0.28 -7.22
C ASN A 28 16.74 -0.21 -8.75
N THR A 29 17.51 0.68 -9.37
CA THR A 29 17.42 1.03 -10.81
C THR A 29 17.58 -0.17 -11.76
N ASP A 30 18.15 -1.27 -11.29
CA ASP A 30 18.51 -2.42 -12.11
C ASP A 30 17.67 -3.67 -11.84
N GLN A 31 16.80 -3.66 -10.83
CA GLN A 31 16.06 -4.86 -10.41
C GLN A 31 14.66 -4.53 -9.88
N ASN A 32 13.68 -5.30 -10.32
CA ASN A 32 12.36 -5.29 -9.68
C ASN A 32 12.49 -5.82 -8.24
N ALA A 33 11.64 -5.31 -7.35
CA ALA A 33 11.52 -5.83 -5.99
C ALA A 33 11.28 -7.36 -6.01
N PRO A 34 11.83 -8.11 -5.04
CA PRO A 34 11.53 -9.51 -4.85
C PRO A 34 10.02 -9.76 -4.77
N GLU A 35 9.56 -10.91 -5.27
CA GLU A 35 8.13 -11.27 -5.29
C GLU A 35 7.55 -11.38 -3.88
N GLU A 36 8.41 -11.70 -2.90
CA GLU A 36 8.09 -11.76 -1.48
C GLU A 36 7.78 -10.37 -0.88
N ILE A 37 8.27 -9.30 -1.51
CA ILE A 37 8.02 -7.91 -1.09
C ILE A 37 6.90 -7.30 -1.91
N ILE A 38 6.98 -7.41 -3.25
CA ILE A 38 5.94 -6.92 -4.17
C ILE A 38 5.51 -8.10 -5.06
N PRO A 39 4.33 -8.70 -4.82
CA PRO A 39 3.90 -9.92 -5.49
C PRO A 39 3.35 -9.69 -6.92
N GLU A 40 4.19 -9.12 -7.79
CA GLU A 40 3.83 -8.79 -9.18
C GLU A 40 3.34 -9.99 -9.99
N LYS A 41 4.05 -11.12 -9.90
CA LYS A 41 3.72 -12.32 -10.69
C LYS A 41 2.41 -12.93 -10.21
N ALA A 42 2.16 -12.94 -8.90
CA ALA A 42 0.91 -13.45 -8.35
C ALA A 42 -0.30 -12.61 -8.79
N PHE A 43 -0.19 -11.28 -8.78
CA PHE A 43 -1.28 -10.39 -9.19
C PHE A 43 -1.44 -10.27 -10.72
N SER A 44 -0.38 -10.49 -11.50
CA SER A 44 -0.35 -10.27 -12.96
C SER A 44 -1.53 -10.87 -13.73
N PRO A 45 -1.96 -12.14 -13.51
CA PRO A 45 -3.09 -12.71 -14.23
C PRO A 45 -4.40 -11.96 -13.99
N HIS A 46 -4.62 -11.49 -12.75
CA HIS A 46 -5.83 -10.79 -12.33
C HIS A 46 -5.85 -9.34 -12.81
N VAL A 47 -4.67 -8.72 -12.92
CA VAL A 47 -4.50 -7.40 -13.54
C VAL A 47 -4.79 -7.49 -15.04
N LYS A 48 -4.21 -8.48 -15.74
CA LYS A 48 -4.45 -8.71 -17.17
C LYS A 48 -5.91 -8.99 -17.50
N SER A 49 -6.62 -9.68 -16.62
CA SER A 49 -8.05 -9.95 -16.79
C SER A 49 -8.97 -8.80 -16.36
N GLY A 50 -8.42 -7.68 -15.86
CA GLY A 50 -9.20 -6.54 -15.35
C GLY A 50 -9.94 -6.80 -14.03
N LYS A 51 -9.63 -7.90 -13.32
CA LYS A 51 -10.24 -8.22 -12.02
C LYS A 51 -9.64 -7.41 -10.87
N ILE A 52 -8.41 -6.94 -11.05
CA ILE A 52 -7.69 -6.09 -10.10
C ILE A 52 -7.05 -4.97 -10.91
N ILE A 53 -7.09 -3.76 -10.39
CA ILE A 53 -6.40 -2.60 -10.93
C ILE A 53 -5.07 -2.44 -10.20
N ARG A 54 -4.00 -2.24 -10.96
CA ARG A 54 -2.65 -1.98 -10.44
C ARG A 54 -2.24 -0.55 -10.80
N LYS A 55 -1.67 0.18 -9.84
CA LYS A 55 -0.95 1.44 -10.10
C LYS A 55 0.32 1.48 -9.26
N GLU A 56 1.30 2.25 -9.70
CA GLU A 56 2.54 2.48 -8.97
C GLU A 56 2.92 3.96 -8.98
N LYS A 57 3.66 4.38 -7.96
CA LYS A 57 4.29 5.71 -7.91
C LYS A 57 5.54 5.62 -7.03
N SER A 58 6.58 6.33 -7.45
CA SER A 58 7.82 6.42 -6.69
C SER A 58 7.97 7.81 -6.08
N PHE A 59 8.45 7.87 -4.85
CA PHE A 59 8.66 9.11 -4.12
C PHE A 59 10.09 9.16 -3.57
N LYS A 60 10.75 10.30 -3.75
CA LYS A 60 12.06 10.53 -3.16
C LYS A 60 11.91 10.69 -1.66
N SER A 61 12.68 9.94 -0.88
CA SER A 61 12.67 10.04 0.56
C SER A 61 13.15 11.43 1.02
N ASN A 62 12.51 11.98 2.05
CA ASN A 62 12.94 13.24 2.67
C ASN A 62 14.06 13.01 3.70
N LYS A 63 14.35 11.75 4.05
CA LYS A 63 15.36 11.35 5.06
C LYS A 63 16.60 10.71 4.44
N SER A 64 16.47 10.11 3.27
CA SER A 64 17.53 9.46 2.51
C SER A 64 17.42 9.88 1.04
N ASP A 65 18.48 9.72 0.25
CA ASP A 65 18.42 10.02 -1.19
C ASP A 65 17.73 8.88 -1.99
N ASP A 66 17.16 7.90 -1.29
CA ASP A 66 16.50 6.73 -1.86
C ASP A 66 15.17 7.11 -2.52
N LEU A 67 14.85 6.38 -3.58
CA LEU A 67 13.55 6.44 -4.26
C LEU A 67 12.69 5.28 -3.73
N ILE A 68 11.55 5.56 -3.13
CA ILE A 68 10.66 4.53 -2.57
C ILE A 68 9.54 4.28 -3.58
N LYS A 69 9.46 3.06 -4.11
CA LYS A 69 8.41 2.63 -5.03
C LYS A 69 7.25 2.04 -4.25
N TYR A 70 6.06 2.60 -4.44
CA TYR A 70 4.81 2.04 -3.95
C TYR A 70 4.07 1.36 -5.10
N VAL A 71 3.61 0.13 -4.87
CA VAL A 71 2.76 -0.63 -5.78
C VAL A 71 1.44 -0.92 -5.08
N CYS A 72 0.36 -0.49 -5.72
CA CYS A 72 -0.99 -0.56 -5.19
C CYS A 72 -1.88 -1.42 -6.07
N PHE A 73 -2.70 -2.25 -5.45
CA PHE A 73 -3.70 -3.09 -6.08
C PHE A 73 -5.07 -2.80 -5.47
N ALA A 74 -6.11 -2.64 -6.28
CA ALA A 74 -7.48 -2.49 -5.80
C ALA A 74 -8.48 -3.25 -6.67
N LEU A 75 -9.64 -3.56 -6.10
CA LEU A 75 -10.79 -4.00 -6.91
C LEU A 75 -11.23 -2.87 -7.85
N PRO A 76 -11.83 -3.16 -9.03
CA PRO A 76 -12.10 -2.15 -10.06
C PRO A 76 -13.00 -0.99 -9.62
N ASP A 77 -13.96 -1.26 -8.75
CA ASP A 77 -14.88 -0.28 -8.15
C ASP A 77 -14.27 0.46 -6.94
N GLN A 78 -13.05 0.10 -6.55
CA GLN A 78 -12.37 0.53 -5.33
C GLN A 78 -11.05 1.28 -5.60
N VAL A 79 -10.81 1.66 -6.86
CA VAL A 79 -9.61 2.39 -7.32
C VAL A 79 -9.41 3.71 -6.57
N TRP A 80 -10.49 4.33 -6.08
CA TRP A 80 -10.42 5.54 -5.27
C TRP A 80 -9.49 5.38 -4.06
N ARG A 81 -9.35 4.18 -3.49
CA ARG A 81 -8.40 3.92 -2.38
C ARG A 81 -6.95 4.10 -2.81
N ILE A 82 -6.59 3.70 -4.04
CA ILE A 82 -5.25 3.93 -4.60
C ILE A 82 -5.01 5.43 -4.77
N ASP A 83 -5.99 6.14 -5.32
CA ASP A 83 -5.87 7.56 -5.61
C ASP A 83 -5.75 8.37 -4.32
N THR A 84 -6.56 8.04 -3.30
CA THR A 84 -6.44 8.63 -1.96
C THR A 84 -5.09 8.31 -1.31
N PHE A 85 -4.61 7.07 -1.41
CA PHE A 85 -3.31 6.70 -0.86
C PHE A 85 -2.18 7.51 -1.50
N PHE A 86 -2.15 7.63 -2.83
CA PHE A 86 -1.11 8.40 -3.50
C PHE A 86 -1.22 9.91 -3.25
N TRP A 87 -2.44 10.44 -3.08
CA TRP A 87 -2.61 11.83 -2.69
C TRP A 87 -1.99 12.09 -1.30
N ILE A 88 -2.29 11.26 -0.29
CA ILE A 88 -1.70 11.39 1.06
C ILE A 88 -0.16 11.30 0.99
N LYS A 89 0.39 10.33 0.24
CA LYS A 89 1.84 10.20 0.08
C LYS A 89 2.47 11.38 -0.65
N GLU A 90 1.81 11.93 -1.66
CA GLU A 90 2.29 13.11 -2.37
C GLU A 90 2.36 14.34 -1.46
N GLU A 91 1.33 14.59 -0.66
CA GLU A 91 1.33 15.70 0.32
C GLU A 91 2.47 15.54 1.36
N PHE A 92 2.69 14.31 1.83
CA PHE A 92 3.78 14.00 2.76
C PHE A 92 5.17 14.20 2.13
N PHE A 93 5.42 13.60 0.95
CA PHE A 93 6.74 13.66 0.32
C PHE A 93 7.07 15.04 -0.25
N ASN A 94 6.07 15.83 -0.68
CA ASN A 94 6.28 17.22 -1.11
C ASN A 94 6.50 18.19 0.06
N GLY A 95 6.37 17.73 1.31
CA GLY A 95 6.54 18.56 2.50
C GLY A 95 5.38 19.52 2.77
N ASN A 96 4.22 19.30 2.14
CA ASN A 96 3.01 20.08 2.37
C ASN A 96 2.32 19.70 3.70
N GLN A 97 2.56 18.48 4.18
CA GLN A 97 2.01 17.95 5.42
C GLN A 97 3.10 17.28 6.27
N PHE A 98 2.99 17.46 7.59
CA PHE A 98 3.77 16.70 8.55
C PHE A 98 3.06 15.39 8.88
N PRO A 99 3.79 14.33 9.26
CA PRO A 99 3.16 13.07 9.65
C PRO A 99 2.13 13.30 10.77
N ASP A 100 0.90 12.85 10.54
CA ASP A 100 -0.23 12.91 11.47
C ASP A 100 -0.85 11.52 11.60
N ASP A 101 -1.25 11.14 12.82
CA ASP A 101 -1.94 9.89 13.13
C ASP A 101 -3.22 9.74 12.29
N ALA A 102 -3.86 10.86 11.89
CA ALA A 102 -5.05 10.85 11.04
C ALA A 102 -4.81 10.15 9.69
N ASP A 103 -3.65 10.36 9.06
CA ASP A 103 -3.30 9.72 7.79
C ASP A 103 -3.13 8.21 7.96
N ASP A 104 -2.46 7.80 9.04
CA ASP A 104 -2.25 6.39 9.37
C ASP A 104 -3.58 5.69 9.70
N ILE A 105 -4.52 6.38 10.36
CA ILE A 105 -5.89 5.88 10.58
C ILE A 105 -6.62 5.68 9.25
N ILE A 106 -6.57 6.67 8.36
CA ILE A 106 -7.25 6.59 7.05
C ILE A 106 -6.66 5.45 6.22
N ILE A 107 -5.33 5.38 6.12
CA ILE A 107 -4.62 4.32 5.39
C ILE A 107 -4.91 2.95 6.01
N GLY A 108 -4.86 2.83 7.33
CA GLY A 108 -5.16 1.60 8.06
C GLY A 108 -6.56 1.07 7.73
N ARG A 109 -7.56 1.95 7.74
CA ARG A 109 -8.94 1.61 7.36
C ARG A 109 -9.04 1.21 5.89
N MET A 110 -8.37 1.91 4.99
CA MET A 110 -8.36 1.55 3.56
C MET A 110 -7.76 0.17 3.31
N LEU A 111 -6.74 -0.21 4.09
CA LEU A 111 -6.09 -1.51 4.03
C LEU A 111 -6.91 -2.62 4.72
N GLY A 112 -8.00 -2.28 5.42
CA GLY A 112 -8.89 -3.23 6.09
C GLY A 112 -8.40 -3.68 7.47
N TYR A 113 -7.50 -2.93 8.10
CA TYR A 113 -7.14 -3.18 9.51
C TYR A 113 -8.32 -2.87 10.43
N SER A 114 -8.44 -3.63 11.53
CA SER A 114 -9.46 -3.34 12.53
C SER A 114 -9.10 -2.05 13.29
N ASN A 115 -10.09 -1.40 13.88
CA ASN A 115 -9.83 -0.22 14.72
C ASN A 115 -8.84 -0.52 15.85
N GLN A 116 -8.87 -1.74 16.41
CA GLN A 116 -7.94 -2.14 17.46
C GLN A 116 -6.51 -2.26 16.90
N ASP A 117 -6.32 -2.92 15.75
CA ASP A 117 -4.99 -3.03 15.13
C ASP A 117 -4.40 -1.65 14.80
N ILE A 118 -5.24 -0.71 14.37
CA ILE A 118 -4.82 0.68 14.11
C ILE A 118 -4.40 1.38 15.40
N ILE A 119 -5.20 1.26 16.47
CA ILE A 119 -4.88 1.85 17.78
C ILE A 119 -3.58 1.26 18.33
N ASP A 120 -3.39 -0.04 18.20
CA ASP A 120 -2.19 -0.74 18.66
C ASP A 120 -0.94 -0.31 17.88
N PHE A 121 -1.08 -0.01 16.58
CA PHE A 121 -0.01 0.53 15.74
C PHE A 121 0.40 1.95 16.15
N LEU A 122 -0.57 2.82 16.44
CA LEU A 122 -0.35 4.23 16.82
C LEU A 122 0.11 4.39 18.27
N SER A 123 -0.19 3.41 19.13
CA SER A 123 0.21 3.46 20.53
C SER A 123 1.74 3.42 20.65
N PRO A 124 2.36 4.32 21.42
CA PRO A 124 3.81 4.29 21.62
C PRO A 124 4.21 2.94 22.23
N LYS A 125 5.07 2.21 21.52
CA LYS A 125 5.67 0.98 22.05
C LYS A 125 6.45 1.35 23.32
N ARG A 126 5.98 0.87 24.47
CA ARG A 126 6.67 1.00 25.75
C ARG A 126 8.04 0.36 25.72
#